data_AF-A0A2I4DLX2-F1
#
_entry.id   AF-A0A2I4DLX2-F1
#
_cell.length_a   1.000
_cell.length_b   1.000
_cell.length_c   1.000
_cell.angle_alpha   90.00
_cell.angle_beta   90.00
_cell.angle_gamma   90.00
#
_symmetry.space_group_name_H-M   'P 1'
#
loop_
_entity.id
_entity.type
_entity.pdbx_description
1 polymer ?
#
loop_
_entity_poly.entity_id
_entity_poly.type
_entity_poly.pdbx_seq_one_letter_code
_entity_poly.pdbx_strand_id
1 'polypeptide(L)'
;MKDNSVDDIDKLDSSDQNNPAPQQQHEGDGLHRLLVPDARDLPLIPPSAVESNFVSYFAPDFIKPGHDQYVYRHANGLCVIGLAPTHVAFKDSGGITAVDFNVGRSDRSVLKVTGKRKKNAQQFEPNTALCKVCTNDDSYIVRCCVKGSLLEVNDRLIKLPGR
;
A
#
# COMPACT_ATOMS: atom_id res chain seq x y z
N MET A 1 -33.90 -33.05 84.33
CA MET A 1 -33.15 -33.99 85.18
C MET A 1 -32.27 -34.82 84.25
N LYS A 2 -30.94 -34.65 84.30
CA LYS A 2 -29.91 -35.61 84.79
C LYS A 2 -29.95 -36.98 84.09
N ASP A 3 -28.89 -37.67 83.68
CA ASP A 3 -27.45 -37.48 83.46
C ASP A 3 -26.94 -38.86 82.96
N ASN A 4 -25.89 -38.88 82.11
CA ASN A 4 -24.92 -39.97 81.82
C ASN A 4 -25.43 -41.29 81.18
N SER A 5 -24.69 -42.06 80.35
CA SER A 5 -23.26 -42.30 80.07
C SER A 5 -23.20 -42.93 78.66
N VAL A 6 -22.41 -42.47 77.67
CA VAL A 6 -20.98 -42.76 77.38
C VAL A 6 -20.62 -44.24 77.27
N ASP A 7 -20.23 -44.62 76.04
CA ASP A 7 -19.19 -45.58 75.61
C ASP A 7 -18.79 -45.08 74.18
N ASP A 8 -17.88 -44.13 73.96
CA ASP A 8 -16.40 -44.15 74.00
C ASP A 8 -15.67 -45.23 73.16
N ILE A 9 -14.81 -44.74 72.25
CA ILE A 9 -13.46 -45.24 71.91
C ILE A 9 -13.40 -46.45 70.92
N ASP A 10 -12.67 -46.45 69.80
CA ASP A 10 -11.53 -45.64 69.36
C ASP A 10 -11.12 -45.88 67.89
N LYS A 11 -10.17 -45.03 67.48
CA LYS A 11 -9.10 -45.21 66.45
C LYS A 11 -9.24 -44.51 65.09
N LEU A 12 -8.68 -43.30 65.13
CA LEU A 12 -7.90 -42.64 64.09
C LEU A 12 -6.81 -43.52 63.46
N ASP A 13 -6.56 -43.30 62.17
CA ASP A 13 -5.22 -42.98 61.60
C ASP A 13 -5.47 -42.31 60.24
N SER A 14 -5.27 -40.99 60.08
CA SER A 14 -4.07 -40.33 59.54
C SER A 14 -3.58 -40.95 58.21
N SER A 15 -3.18 -40.23 57.17
CA SER A 15 -2.89 -38.83 56.87
C SER A 15 -2.94 -38.70 55.34
N ASP A 16 -3.14 -37.48 54.83
CA ASP A 16 -2.23 -36.88 53.82
C ASP A 16 -2.92 -35.77 53.03
N GLN A 17 -2.43 -34.57 53.34
CA GLN A 17 -2.16 -33.45 52.45
C GLN A 17 -2.58 -33.67 50.99
N ASN A 18 -3.61 -32.93 50.56
CA ASN A 18 -3.77 -32.61 49.14
C ASN A 18 -3.93 -31.10 48.98
N ASN A 19 -2.77 -30.46 48.89
CA ASN A 19 -2.62 -29.13 48.32
C ASN A 19 -1.95 -29.32 46.95
N PRO A 20 -2.61 -29.13 45.80
CA PRO A 20 -1.92 -28.97 44.54
C PRO A 20 -1.74 -27.48 44.24
N ALA A 21 -0.47 -27.07 44.35
CA ALA A 21 0.29 -26.05 43.63
C ALA A 21 -0.43 -24.88 42.91
N PRO A 22 0.05 -23.64 43.11
CA PRO A 22 -0.27 -22.50 42.26
C PRO A 22 0.70 -22.51 41.07
N GLN A 23 0.30 -22.90 39.86
CA GLN A 23 1.05 -22.59 38.63
C GLN A 23 0.30 -23.14 37.41
N GLN A 24 -0.26 -22.23 36.60
CA GLN A 24 -0.39 -22.32 35.13
C GLN A 24 -1.22 -21.18 34.52
N GLN A 25 -1.59 -20.14 35.28
CA GLN A 25 -2.28 -18.97 34.70
C GLN A 25 -1.35 -17.92 34.08
N HIS A 26 -0.02 -18.01 34.27
CA HIS A 26 0.90 -16.97 33.80
C HIS A 26 1.41 -17.15 32.36
N GLU A 27 1.38 -18.36 31.78
CA GLU A 27 1.88 -18.57 30.41
C GLU A 27 0.85 -18.20 29.34
N GLY A 28 -0.44 -18.43 29.62
CA GLY A 28 -1.54 -18.12 28.69
C GLY A 28 -1.69 -16.62 28.43
N ASP A 29 -1.50 -15.78 29.45
CA ASP A 29 -1.62 -14.33 29.31
C ASP A 29 -0.51 -13.72 28.46
N GLY A 30 0.73 -14.23 28.59
CA GLY A 30 1.86 -13.79 27.78
C GLY A 30 1.70 -14.17 26.30
N LEU A 31 1.28 -15.42 26.04
CA LEU A 31 1.02 -15.90 24.69
C LEU A 31 -0.17 -15.18 24.04
N HIS A 32 -1.26 -14.96 24.79
CA HIS A 32 -2.42 -14.23 24.29
C HIS A 32 -2.05 -12.79 23.89
N ARG A 33 -1.19 -12.14 24.65
CA ARG A 33 -0.70 -10.78 24.37
C ARG A 33 0.29 -10.71 23.19
N LEU A 34 0.93 -11.82 22.83
CA LEU A 34 1.77 -11.95 21.63
C LEU A 34 0.95 -12.30 20.37
N LEU A 35 -0.15 -13.03 20.54
CA LEU A 35 -1.00 -13.50 19.44
C LEU A 35 -2.09 -12.48 19.05
N VAL A 36 -2.54 -11.65 19.99
CA VAL A 36 -3.58 -10.64 19.77
C VAL A 36 -2.93 -9.25 19.71
N PRO A 37 -2.90 -8.60 18.54
CA PRO A 37 -2.46 -7.22 18.42
C PRO A 37 -3.29 -6.30 19.31
N ASP A 38 -2.66 -5.32 19.95
CA ASP A 38 -3.40 -4.31 20.71
C ASP A 38 -4.25 -3.49 19.74
N ALA A 39 -5.54 -3.35 20.03
CA ALA A 39 -6.45 -2.54 19.22
C ALA A 39 -5.99 -1.06 19.14
N ARG A 40 -5.19 -0.60 20.11
CA ARG A 40 -4.58 0.74 20.13
C ARG A 40 -3.42 0.90 19.14
N ASP A 41 -2.83 -0.21 18.68
CA ASP A 41 -1.75 -0.20 17.69
C ASP A 41 -2.29 -0.13 16.25
N LEU A 42 -3.61 -0.27 16.07
CA LEU A 42 -4.23 -0.10 14.76
C LEU A 42 -4.25 1.37 14.36
N PRO A 43 -3.95 1.69 13.09
CA PRO A 43 -4.05 3.06 12.62
C PRO A 43 -5.50 3.53 12.70
N LEU A 44 -5.69 4.79 13.10
CA LEU A 44 -7.02 5.41 13.21
C LEU A 44 -7.79 5.35 11.88
N ILE A 45 -7.06 5.42 10.77
CA ILE A 45 -7.59 5.35 9.41
C ILE A 45 -6.83 4.23 8.70
N PRO A 46 -7.53 3.24 8.12
CA PRO A 46 -6.86 2.20 7.36
C PRO A 46 -6.17 2.81 6.13
N PRO A 47 -5.02 2.26 5.72
CA PRO A 47 -4.33 2.74 4.53
C PRO A 47 -5.23 2.61 3.30
N SER A 48 -5.12 3.56 2.38
CA SER A 48 -5.82 3.50 1.11
C SER A 48 -5.35 2.33 0.26
N ALA A 49 -6.14 1.94 -0.74
CA ALA A 49 -5.75 0.89 -1.68
C ALA A 49 -4.46 1.21 -2.44
N VAL A 50 -4.10 2.48 -2.61
CA VAL A 50 -2.82 2.86 -3.23
C VAL A 50 -1.69 2.60 -2.25
N GLU A 51 -1.80 3.10 -1.03
CA GLU A 51 -0.77 2.95 0.03
C GLU A 51 -0.54 1.48 0.42
N SER A 52 -1.59 0.65 0.41
CA SER A 52 -1.47 -0.76 0.77
C SER A 52 -0.89 -1.62 -0.36
N ASN A 53 -1.21 -1.31 -1.62
CA ASN A 53 -0.90 -2.20 -2.74
C ASN A 53 0.32 -1.74 -3.57
N PHE A 54 0.74 -0.48 -3.45
CA PHE A 54 1.82 0.09 -4.24
C PHE A 54 2.95 0.61 -3.37
N VAL A 55 4.17 0.37 -3.81
CA VAL A 55 5.37 1.04 -3.31
C VAL A 55 5.63 2.27 -4.17
N SER A 56 5.80 3.42 -3.52
CA SER A 56 6.04 4.70 -4.19
C SER A 56 7.52 4.97 -4.38
N TYR A 57 7.92 5.22 -5.62
CA TYR A 57 9.25 5.69 -6.00
C TYR A 57 9.14 7.06 -6.66
N PHE A 58 10.18 7.87 -6.55
CA PHE A 58 10.30 9.14 -7.26
C PHE A 58 11.50 9.11 -8.20
N ALA A 59 11.29 9.62 -9.40
CA ALA A 59 12.31 9.83 -10.42
C ALA A 59 12.57 11.34 -10.51
N PRO A 60 13.52 11.88 -9.71
CA PRO A 60 13.85 13.29 -9.74
C PRO A 60 14.59 13.65 -11.03
N ASP A 61 14.33 14.84 -11.57
CA ASP A 61 15.09 15.38 -12.70
C ASP A 61 16.24 16.26 -12.20
N PHE A 62 17.47 15.79 -12.40
CA PHE A 62 18.68 16.49 -11.97
C PHE A 62 19.09 17.64 -12.90
N ILE A 63 18.55 17.68 -14.12
CA ILE A 63 18.84 18.73 -15.10
C ILE A 63 17.86 19.89 -14.91
N LYS A 64 16.58 19.57 -14.72
CA LYS A 64 15.53 20.56 -14.52
C LYS A 64 14.87 20.37 -13.14
N PRO A 65 15.21 21.21 -12.15
CA PRO A 65 14.62 21.11 -10.82
C PRO A 65 13.10 21.18 -10.84
N GLY A 66 12.43 20.26 -10.14
CA GLY A 66 10.98 20.22 -10.03
C GLY A 66 10.27 19.56 -11.22
N HIS A 67 10.99 18.90 -12.13
CA HIS A 67 10.40 18.05 -13.17
C HIS A 67 10.30 16.58 -12.75
N ASP A 68 10.01 16.37 -11.47
CA ASP A 68 10.03 15.06 -10.85
C ASP A 68 8.78 14.24 -11.21
N GLN A 69 8.97 12.94 -11.38
CA GLN A 69 7.90 11.99 -11.67
C GLN A 69 7.79 10.96 -10.55
N TYR A 70 6.63 10.36 -10.37
CA TYR A 70 6.47 9.21 -9.48
C TYR A 70 6.28 7.92 -10.28
N VAL A 71 6.67 6.82 -9.65
CA VAL A 71 6.41 5.46 -10.11
C VAL A 71 5.81 4.68 -8.94
N TYR A 72 4.53 4.34 -9.06
CA TYR A 72 3.87 3.41 -8.15
C TYR A 72 4.04 1.99 -8.67
N ARG A 73 4.76 1.16 -7.92
CA ARG A 73 5.04 -0.23 -8.26
C ARG A 73 4.20 -1.17 -7.40
N HIS A 74 3.34 -1.96 -8.06
CA HIS A 74 2.61 -3.03 -7.43
C HIS A 74 3.47 -4.30 -7.33
N ALA A 75 3.17 -5.18 -6.37
CA ALA A 75 3.89 -6.45 -6.16
C ALA A 75 3.86 -7.39 -7.38
N ASN A 76 2.80 -7.33 -8.19
CA ASN A 76 2.68 -8.10 -9.44
C ASN A 76 3.51 -7.54 -10.62
N GLY A 77 4.29 -6.49 -10.40
CA GLY A 77 5.12 -5.85 -11.42
C GLY A 77 4.40 -4.83 -12.31
N LEU A 78 3.13 -4.48 -12.02
CA LEU A 78 2.48 -3.33 -12.63
C LEU A 78 3.10 -2.04 -12.10
N CYS A 79 3.31 -1.08 -13.01
CA CYS A 79 3.80 0.25 -12.68
C CYS A 79 2.80 1.30 -13.17
N VAL A 80 2.47 2.26 -12.32
CA VAL A 80 1.71 3.47 -12.67
C VAL A 80 2.67 4.64 -12.58
N ILE A 81 2.73 5.44 -13.64
CA ILE A 81 3.66 6.56 -13.76
C ILE A 81 2.86 7.85 -13.86
N GLY A 82 3.34 8.91 -13.23
CA GLY A 82 2.72 10.23 -13.27
C GLY A 82 3.65 11.34 -12.79
N LEU A 83 3.13 12.56 -12.75
CA LEU A 83 3.85 13.73 -12.23
C LEU A 83 3.90 13.69 -10.71
N ALA A 84 5.08 13.93 -10.12
CA ALA A 84 5.20 14.01 -8.67
C ALA A 84 4.37 15.20 -8.12
N PRO A 85 3.84 15.13 -6.89
CA PRO A 85 3.08 16.22 -6.29
C PRO A 85 3.86 17.55 -6.22
N THR A 86 5.19 17.48 -6.22
CA THR A 86 6.10 18.63 -6.19
C THR A 86 6.36 19.26 -7.57
N HIS A 87 5.84 18.66 -8.64
CA HIS A 87 6.15 19.02 -10.02
C HIS A 87 5.70 20.45 -10.37
N VAL A 88 6.51 21.17 -11.17
CA VAL A 88 6.26 22.58 -11.53
C VAL A 88 4.91 22.80 -12.20
N ALA A 89 4.45 21.84 -13.03
CA ALA A 89 3.13 21.89 -13.68
C ALA A 89 1.93 22.11 -12.72
N PHE A 90 2.05 21.73 -11.45
CA PHE A 90 0.99 21.96 -10.45
C PHE A 90 1.08 23.32 -9.77
N LYS A 91 2.20 24.04 -9.93
CA LYS A 91 2.44 25.36 -9.34
C LYS A 91 2.04 26.50 -10.27
N ASP A 92 1.92 26.23 -11.58
CA ASP A 92 1.48 27.21 -12.55
C ASP A 92 0.06 27.70 -12.23
N SER A 93 -0.17 29.01 -12.29
CA SER A 93 -1.44 29.64 -11.90
C SER A 93 -2.66 29.16 -12.69
N GLY A 94 -2.44 28.52 -13.84
CA GLY A 94 -3.49 27.93 -14.68
C GLY A 94 -3.73 26.44 -14.49
N GLY A 95 -2.86 25.76 -13.72
CA GLY A 95 -2.85 24.30 -13.65
C GLY A 95 -2.62 23.63 -15.00
N ILE A 96 -2.99 22.35 -15.07
CA ILE A 96 -2.85 21.54 -16.28
C ILE A 96 -4.05 21.79 -17.20
N THR A 97 -3.77 22.24 -18.43
CA THR A 97 -4.77 22.63 -19.42
C THR A 97 -5.08 21.53 -20.42
N ALA A 98 -4.10 20.67 -20.72
CA ALA A 98 -4.26 19.56 -21.64
C ALA A 98 -3.23 18.45 -21.38
N VAL A 99 -3.59 17.22 -21.71
CA VAL A 99 -2.68 16.08 -21.74
C VAL A 99 -2.76 15.43 -23.11
N ASP A 100 -1.62 15.39 -23.80
CA ASP A 100 -1.48 14.84 -25.14
C ASP A 100 -0.68 13.53 -25.11
N PHE A 101 -1.32 12.44 -25.50
CA PHE A 101 -0.70 11.11 -25.61
C PHE A 101 -0.07 10.84 -26.99
N ASN A 102 -0.17 11.79 -27.92
CA ASN A 102 0.49 11.72 -29.21
C ASN A 102 1.92 12.25 -29.12
N VAL A 103 2.82 11.38 -28.65
CA VAL A 103 4.24 11.70 -28.50
C VAL A 103 5.10 10.95 -29.53
N GLY A 104 5.76 11.73 -30.40
CA GLY A 104 6.64 11.21 -31.44
C GLY A 104 5.88 10.83 -32.72
N ARG A 105 5.88 9.54 -33.08
CA ARG A 105 5.28 9.02 -34.33
C ARG A 105 4.02 8.17 -34.10
N SER A 106 3.56 8.03 -32.87
CA SER A 106 2.47 7.11 -32.53
C SER A 106 1.69 7.61 -31.32
N ASP A 107 0.37 7.64 -31.45
CA ASP A 107 -0.55 7.93 -30.36
C ASP A 107 -0.62 6.75 -29.39
N ARG A 108 -0.36 7.02 -28.11
CA ARG A 108 -0.37 5.99 -27.06
C ARG A 108 -1.78 5.62 -26.60
N SER A 109 -2.78 6.48 -26.83
CA SER A 109 -4.17 6.23 -26.46
C SER A 109 -4.85 5.17 -27.34
N VAL A 110 -4.37 5.00 -28.58
CA VAL A 110 -4.92 4.05 -29.54
C VAL A 110 -4.41 2.62 -29.29
N LEU A 111 -3.36 2.45 -28.47
CA LEU A 111 -2.75 1.15 -28.22
C LEU A 111 -3.62 0.26 -27.33
N LYS A 112 -4.32 -0.68 -27.96
CA LYS A 112 -5.11 -1.70 -27.24
C LYS A 112 -4.30 -2.99 -27.05
N VAL A 113 -3.82 -3.19 -25.82
CA VAL A 113 -3.14 -4.44 -25.43
C VAL A 113 -4.18 -5.52 -25.14
N THR A 114 -3.96 -6.73 -25.68
CA THR A 114 -4.93 -7.83 -25.54
C THR A 114 -4.30 -9.17 -25.15
N GLY A 115 -5.06 -9.97 -24.39
CA GLY A 115 -4.72 -11.35 -24.02
C GLY A 115 -3.61 -11.52 -22.99
N LYS A 116 -3.45 -12.74 -22.47
CA LYS A 116 -2.45 -13.11 -21.44
C LYS A 116 -1.01 -12.78 -21.84
N ARG A 117 -0.71 -12.82 -23.14
CA ARG A 117 0.63 -12.51 -23.70
C ARG A 117 0.84 -11.02 -24.00
N LYS A 118 -0.07 -10.13 -23.59
CA LYS A 118 0.02 -8.67 -23.82
C LYS A 118 0.29 -8.35 -25.29
N LYS A 119 -0.46 -8.97 -26.20
CA LYS A 119 -0.29 -8.80 -27.65
C LYS A 119 -0.51 -7.32 -27.99
N ASN A 120 0.35 -6.79 -28.86
CA ASN A 120 0.42 -5.37 -29.26
C ASN A 120 0.95 -4.41 -28.18
N ALA A 121 1.39 -4.89 -27.02
CA ALA A 121 2.04 -4.03 -26.04
C ALA A 121 3.36 -3.51 -26.60
N GLN A 122 3.54 -2.20 -26.53
CA GLN A 122 4.75 -1.55 -26.98
C GLN A 122 5.78 -1.53 -25.86
N GLN A 123 7.00 -1.96 -26.18
CA GLN A 123 8.11 -1.90 -25.25
C GLN A 123 8.67 -0.48 -25.18
N PHE A 124 8.84 0.02 -23.97
CA PHE A 124 9.44 1.31 -23.66
C PHE A 124 10.71 1.16 -22.85
N GLU A 125 11.65 2.06 -23.14
CA GLU A 125 12.84 2.31 -22.34
C GLU A 125 12.59 3.47 -21.35
N PRO A 126 13.36 3.58 -20.27
CA PRO A 126 13.14 4.57 -19.20
C PRO A 126 13.02 6.03 -19.69
N ASN A 127 13.74 6.40 -20.74
CA ASN A 127 13.76 7.75 -21.30
C ASN A 127 12.63 8.02 -22.32
N THR A 128 11.84 7.01 -22.68
CA THR A 128 10.77 7.11 -23.67
C THR A 128 9.70 8.08 -23.21
N ALA A 129 9.29 9.01 -24.08
CA ALA A 129 8.19 9.92 -23.82
C ALA A 129 6.84 9.17 -23.84
N LEU A 130 6.02 9.37 -22.81
CA LEU A 130 4.69 8.78 -22.65
C LEU A 130 3.57 9.73 -23.07
N CYS A 131 3.63 10.96 -22.57
CA CYS A 131 2.68 12.03 -22.90
C CYS A 131 3.32 13.40 -22.71
N LYS A 132 2.68 14.41 -23.27
CA LYS A 132 2.99 15.82 -23.10
C LYS A 132 1.89 16.46 -22.26
N VAL A 133 2.25 16.99 -21.11
CA VAL A 133 1.35 17.73 -20.23
C VAL A 133 1.53 19.21 -20.52
N CYS A 134 0.46 19.91 -20.87
CA CYS A 134 0.48 21.33 -21.17
C CYS A 134 -0.13 22.11 -20.01
N THR A 135 0.49 23.24 -19.68
CA THR A 135 -0.09 24.28 -18.82
C THR A 135 -0.42 25.50 -19.68
N ASN A 136 -0.78 26.64 -19.07
CA ASN A 136 -1.01 27.87 -19.82
C ASN A 136 0.28 28.39 -20.49
N ASP A 137 1.41 28.24 -19.80
CA ASP A 137 2.65 28.92 -20.14
C ASP A 137 3.72 27.96 -20.70
N ASP A 138 3.66 26.68 -20.36
CA ASP A 138 4.69 25.71 -20.74
C ASP A 138 4.12 24.30 -21.02
N SER A 139 5.00 23.39 -21.43
CA SER A 139 4.67 21.99 -21.63
C SER A 139 5.80 21.05 -21.20
N TYR A 140 5.40 19.95 -20.59
CA TYR A 140 6.27 19.01 -19.90
C TYR A 140 6.14 17.62 -20.50
N ILE A 141 7.28 16.99 -20.79
CA ILE A 141 7.30 15.61 -21.30
C ILE A 141 7.41 14.64 -20.14
N VAL A 142 6.37 13.81 -19.98
CA VAL A 142 6.37 12.68 -19.05
C VAL A 142 7.11 11.52 -19.70
N ARG A 143 8.03 10.90 -18.95
CA ARG A 143 8.87 9.78 -19.40
C ARG A 143 8.47 8.50 -18.69
N CYS A 144 8.90 7.36 -19.23
CA CYS A 144 8.53 6.06 -18.68
C CYS A 144 9.21 5.76 -17.34
N CYS A 145 10.40 6.30 -17.08
CA CYS A 145 11.22 6.11 -15.87
C CYS A 145 11.70 4.66 -15.62
N VAL A 146 11.00 3.65 -16.15
CA VAL A 146 11.29 2.23 -16.04
C VAL A 146 11.20 1.56 -17.40
N LYS A 147 11.94 0.45 -17.57
CA LYS A 147 11.80 -0.38 -18.76
C LYS A 147 10.57 -1.27 -18.60
N GLY A 148 9.69 -1.29 -19.59
CA GLY A 148 8.43 -2.06 -19.49
C GLY A 148 7.59 -2.00 -20.75
N SER A 149 6.44 -2.66 -20.74
CA SER A 149 5.48 -2.60 -21.83
C SER A 149 4.30 -1.72 -21.42
N LEU A 150 3.91 -0.76 -22.27
CA LEU A 150 2.71 0.05 -22.05
C LEU A 150 1.47 -0.83 -22.16
N LEU A 151 0.60 -0.76 -21.16
CA LEU A 151 -0.65 -1.54 -21.11
C LEU A 151 -1.88 -0.67 -21.41
N GLU A 152 -1.92 0.52 -20.80
CA GLU A 152 -3.06 1.42 -20.83
C GLU A 152 -2.58 2.85 -20.55
N VAL A 153 -3.32 3.83 -21.05
CA VAL A 153 -3.18 5.24 -20.67
C VAL A 153 -4.52 5.74 -20.11
N ASN A 154 -4.48 6.76 -19.26
CA ASN A 154 -5.70 7.34 -18.71
C ASN A 154 -6.33 8.31 -19.71
N ASP A 155 -7.16 7.79 -20.62
CA ASP A 155 -7.86 8.58 -21.65
C ASP A 155 -8.77 9.68 -21.06
N ARG A 156 -9.14 9.58 -19.77
CA ARG A 156 -9.93 10.62 -19.11
C ARG A 156 -9.18 11.95 -19.07
N LEU A 157 -7.84 11.91 -19.01
CA LEU A 157 -7.00 13.11 -18.97
C LEU A 157 -7.06 13.92 -20.27
N ILE A 158 -7.46 13.30 -21.39
CA ILE A 158 -7.68 14.01 -22.66
C ILE A 158 -8.89 14.94 -22.54
N LYS A 159 -9.92 14.51 -21.80
CA LYS A 159 -11.18 15.25 -21.64
C LYS A 159 -11.19 16.15 -20.41
N LEU A 160 -10.51 15.72 -19.34
CA LEU A 160 -10.50 16.38 -18.03
C LEU A 160 -9.06 16.41 -17.47
N PRO A 161 -8.21 17.33 -17.97
CA PRO A 161 -6.77 17.32 -17.70
C PRO A 161 -6.32 17.80 -16.31
N GLY A 162 -7.22 18.16 -15.39
CA GLY A 162 -6.88 18.70 -14.06
C GLY A 162 -7.63 18.05 -12.90
N ARG A 163 -8.14 16.82 -13.08
CA ARG A 163 -9.01 16.16 -12.10
C ARG A 163 -8.69 14.69 -11.90
#